data_AF-G3N1X8-F1
#
_entry.id   AF-G3N1X8-F1
#
_cell.length_a   1.000
_cell.length_b   1.000
_cell.length_c   1.000
_cell.angle_alpha   90.00
_cell.angle_beta   90.00
_cell.angle_gamma   90.00
#
_symmetry.space_group_name_H-M   'P 1'
#
loop_
_entity.id
_entity.type
_entity.pdbx_description
1 polymer ?
#
loop_
_entity_poly.entity_id
_entity_poly.type
_entity_poly.pdbx_seq_one_letter_code
_entity_poly.pdbx_strand_id
1 'polypeptide(L)'
;SIFDYLKNQGAISGPVFAFYLSKKEGEGWWISFLPPSHSTGSPGPEALNWVPLIHAGDWSYTCISMKRKIIVCSGGREALVDTGTSLIIGPRRLVNNIQKLISAMPRGSEHYVSCFVVSTLPSIIFTINGINYPVPVQAYILNLRGVP
;
A
#
# COMPACT_ATOMS: atom_id res chain seq x y z
N SER A 1 12.73 -1.23 20.74
CA SER A 1 13.02 -1.72 19.37
C SER A 1 14.46 -1.38 18.99
N ILE A 2 14.99 -1.94 17.88
CA ILE A 2 16.32 -1.52 17.36
C ILE A 2 16.33 -0.02 17.04
N PHE A 3 15.21 0.53 16.60
CA PHE A 3 15.04 1.93 16.31
C PHE A 3 15.18 2.82 17.56
N ASP A 4 14.51 2.44 18.66
CA ASP A 4 14.64 3.17 19.93
C ASP A 4 16.07 3.13 20.46
N TYR A 5 16.75 1.99 20.30
CA TYR A 5 18.15 1.86 20.67
C TYR A 5 19.03 2.83 19.88
N LEU A 6 18.90 2.87 18.55
CA LEU A 6 19.65 3.79 17.69
C LEU A 6 19.36 5.26 18.03
N LYS A 7 18.11 5.60 18.37
CA LYS A 7 17.75 6.95 18.78
C LYS A 7 18.38 7.32 20.12
N ASN A 8 18.33 6.43 21.11
CA ASN A 8 18.89 6.65 22.45
C ASN A 8 20.41 6.76 22.45
N GLN A 9 21.09 6.11 21.49
CA GLN A 9 22.54 6.24 21.28
C GLN A 9 22.93 7.48 20.47
N GLY A 10 21.98 8.30 20.01
CA GLY A 10 22.26 9.47 19.17
C GLY A 10 22.72 9.13 17.75
N ALA A 11 22.61 7.87 17.33
CA ALA A 11 23.04 7.42 15.99
C ALA A 11 22.12 7.91 14.87
N ILE A 12 20.89 8.34 15.20
CA ILE A 12 19.93 8.91 14.25
C ILE A 12 19.38 10.25 14.74
N SER A 13 19.24 11.19 13.80
CA SER A 13 18.86 12.57 14.08
C SER A 13 17.39 12.72 14.51
N GLY A 14 16.48 11.89 13.98
CA GLY A 14 15.04 11.99 14.24
C GLY A 14 14.35 10.64 14.41
N PRO A 15 13.15 10.61 15.02
CA PRO A 15 12.33 9.41 15.16
C PRO A 15 11.53 9.12 13.87
N VAL A 16 12.14 9.30 12.69
CA VAL A 16 11.49 9.07 11.39
C VAL A 16 12.38 8.22 10.50
N PHE A 17 11.78 7.22 9.86
CA PHE A 17 12.42 6.40 8.83
C PHE A 17 11.47 6.19 7.66
N ALA A 18 12.03 5.90 6.50
CA ALA A 18 11.30 5.70 5.26
C ALA A 18 11.79 4.44 4.54
N PHE A 19 10.84 3.76 3.90
CA PHE A 19 11.14 2.63 3.03
C PHE A 19 11.01 3.03 1.58
N TYR A 20 11.91 2.50 0.77
CA TYR A 20 11.73 2.40 -0.67
C TYR A 20 11.85 0.94 -1.06
N LEU A 21 10.85 0.46 -1.80
CA LEU A 21 10.79 -0.91 -2.31
C LEU A 21 10.73 -0.82 -3.84
N SER A 22 11.78 -1.28 -4.55
CA SER A 22 11.73 -1.32 -6.01
C SER A 22 10.83 -2.45 -6.49
N LYS A 23 10.11 -2.19 -7.59
CA LYS A 23 9.38 -3.22 -8.33
C LYS A 23 10.28 -4.00 -9.29
N LYS A 24 11.45 -3.45 -9.63
CA LYS A 24 12.36 -4.05 -10.60
C LYS A 24 13.30 -5.01 -9.90
N GLU A 25 13.35 -6.21 -10.44
CA GLU A 25 14.31 -7.22 -10.03
C GLU A 25 15.74 -6.68 -10.16
N GLY A 26 16.55 -6.85 -9.11
CA GLY A 26 17.94 -6.36 -9.06
C GLY A 26 18.13 -4.92 -8.56
N GLU A 27 17.09 -4.07 -8.50
CA GLU A 27 17.21 -2.71 -7.94
C GLU A 27 17.11 -2.66 -6.40
N GLY A 28 16.65 -3.75 -5.78
CA GLY A 28 16.64 -3.93 -4.32
C GLY A 28 15.66 -3.02 -3.56
N TRP A 29 15.96 -2.81 -2.28
CA TRP A 29 15.20 -1.96 -1.36
C TRP A 29 16.16 -1.22 -0.43
N TRP A 30 15.71 -0.10 0.12
CA TRP A 30 16.48 0.62 1.12
C TRP A 30 15.60 1.22 2.21
N ILE A 31 16.24 1.47 3.36
CA ILE A 31 15.67 2.18 4.50
C ILE A 31 16.53 3.41 4.72
N SER A 32 15.88 4.57 4.88
CA SER A 32 16.55 5.82 5.20
C SER A 32 16.02 6.39 6.52
N PHE A 33 16.89 7.02 7.31
CA PHE A 33 16.51 7.75 8.52
C PHE A 33 16.41 9.23 8.19
N LEU A 34 15.22 9.80 8.37
CA LEU A 34 14.94 11.17 7.97
C LEU A 34 15.16 12.13 9.15
N PRO A 35 15.70 13.33 8.89
CA PRO A 35 15.83 14.36 9.92
C PRO A 35 14.45 14.88 10.35
N PRO A 36 14.33 15.43 11.57
CA PRO A 36 13.07 15.99 12.07
C PRO A 36 12.46 17.06 11.16
N SER A 37 13.26 17.82 10.42
CA SER A 37 12.78 18.86 9.49
C SER A 37 11.95 18.33 8.32
N HIS A 38 12.05 17.04 7.99
CA HIS A 38 11.19 16.41 6.99
C HIS A 38 9.84 15.98 7.57
N SER A 39 9.70 15.91 8.89
CA SER A 39 8.44 15.56 9.58
C SER A 39 7.40 16.69 9.57
N THR A 40 7.79 17.91 9.17
CA THR A 40 6.93 19.11 9.26
C THR A 40 6.30 19.55 7.94
N GLY A 41 6.26 18.69 6.92
CA GLY A 41 5.49 18.97 5.69
C GLY A 41 5.99 20.18 4.91
N SER A 42 7.31 20.30 4.73
CA SER A 42 7.91 21.39 3.95
C SER A 42 7.30 21.43 2.53
N PRO A 43 6.80 22.58 2.05
CA PRO A 43 6.16 22.68 0.75
C PRO A 43 7.18 22.49 -0.39
N GLY A 44 6.84 21.62 -1.34
CA GLY A 44 7.63 21.33 -2.53
C GLY A 44 7.01 20.16 -3.33
N PRO A 45 7.46 19.91 -4.57
CA PRO A 45 6.99 18.78 -5.39
C PRO A 45 7.31 17.39 -4.79
N GLU A 46 8.13 17.33 -3.72
CA GLU A 46 8.46 16.14 -2.94
C GLU A 46 7.75 16.09 -1.57
N ALA A 47 6.75 16.95 -1.34
CA ALA A 47 6.06 17.03 -0.06
C ALA A 47 5.31 15.73 0.27
N LEU A 48 5.67 15.12 1.40
CA LEU A 48 4.98 13.96 1.93
C LEU A 48 3.58 14.34 2.44
N ASN A 49 2.60 13.53 2.09
CA ASN A 49 1.25 13.62 2.64
C ASN A 49 1.23 12.92 4.01
N TRP A 50 1.29 13.70 5.08
CA TRP A 50 1.22 13.17 6.44
C TRP A 50 -0.21 12.74 6.78
N VAL A 51 -0.36 11.49 7.19
CA VAL A 51 -1.64 10.91 7.63
C VAL A 51 -1.55 10.67 9.13
N PRO A 52 -2.43 11.27 9.95
CA PRO A 52 -2.42 11.04 11.38
C PRO A 52 -2.81 9.59 11.68
N LEU A 53 -2.12 9.01 12.66
CA LEU A 53 -2.46 7.70 13.21
C LEU A 53 -3.69 7.82 14.12
N ILE A 54 -4.56 6.79 14.10
CA ILE A 54 -5.66 6.66 15.08
C ILE A 54 -5.08 6.09 16.39
N HIS A 55 -4.29 5.03 16.28
CA HIS A 55 -3.44 4.46 17.34
C HIS A 55 -2.07 4.13 16.76
N ALA A 56 -1.07 3.88 17.61
CA ALA A 56 0.24 3.44 17.14
C ALA A 56 0.12 2.16 16.30
N GLY A 57 0.38 2.25 14.99
CA GLY A 57 0.21 1.16 14.02
C GLY A 57 -1.04 1.26 13.14
N ASP A 58 -2.03 2.07 13.53
CA ASP A 58 -3.32 2.13 12.86
C ASP A 58 -3.50 3.45 12.09
N TRP A 59 -3.61 3.34 10.77
CA TRP A 59 -3.79 4.49 9.91
C TRP A 59 -5.26 4.88 9.79
N SER A 60 -5.50 6.20 9.75
CA SER A 60 -6.85 6.75 9.70
C SER A 60 -7.57 6.54 8.36
N TYR A 61 -8.88 6.81 8.39
CA TYR A 61 -9.87 6.82 7.32
C TYR A 61 -9.35 6.39 5.94
N THR A 62 -9.72 5.18 5.55
CA THR A 62 -9.41 4.63 4.24
C THR A 62 -10.70 4.23 3.51
N CYS A 63 -10.86 4.73 2.28
CA CYS A 63 -11.84 4.22 1.34
C CYS A 63 -11.15 3.46 0.22
N ILE A 64 -11.77 2.39 -0.24
CA ILE A 64 -11.35 1.65 -1.42
C ILE A 64 -12.48 1.74 -2.44
N SER A 65 -12.14 2.17 -3.66
CA SER A 65 -13.08 2.25 -4.76
C SER A 65 -12.49 1.70 -6.05
N MET A 66 -13.36 1.24 -6.95
CA MET A 66 -12.99 0.72 -8.26
C MET A 66 -14.12 0.93 -9.25
N LYS A 67 -13.80 1.30 -10.51
CA LYS A 67 -14.81 1.66 -11.54
C LYS A 67 -15.83 2.71 -11.04
N ARG A 68 -15.35 3.73 -10.30
CA ARG A 68 -16.19 4.78 -9.67
C ARG A 68 -17.23 4.25 -8.66
N LYS A 69 -17.11 3.00 -8.21
CA LYS A 69 -17.96 2.41 -7.16
C LYS A 69 -17.15 2.27 -5.88
N ILE A 70 -17.70 2.74 -4.77
CA ILE A 70 -17.13 2.53 -3.45
C ILE A 70 -17.31 1.06 -3.10
N ILE A 71 -16.21 0.37 -2.81
CA ILE A 71 -16.21 -1.03 -2.35
C ILE A 71 -16.32 -1.06 -0.83
N VAL A 72 -15.55 -0.21 -0.15
CA VAL A 72 -15.61 0.00 1.28
C VAL A 72 -15.17 1.42 1.61
N CYS A 73 -15.78 2.01 2.62
CA CYS A 73 -15.24 3.16 3.35
C CYS A 73 -15.28 2.78 4.81
N SER A 74 -14.10 2.62 5.43
CA SER A 74 -14.03 2.40 6.86
C SER A 74 -14.06 3.74 7.56
N GLY A 75 -15.21 4.09 8.13
CA GLY A 75 -15.34 5.19 9.09
C GLY A 75 -14.68 4.82 10.43
N GLY A 76 -13.37 4.54 10.42
CA GLY A 76 -12.59 4.17 11.61
C GLY A 76 -12.25 2.67 11.78
N ARG A 77 -12.14 1.88 10.70
CA ARG A 77 -11.50 0.55 10.77
C ARG A 77 -10.07 0.62 10.25
N GLU A 78 -9.21 -0.11 10.94
CA GLU A 78 -7.75 -0.11 10.84
C GLU A 78 -7.27 -0.59 9.46
N ALA A 79 -6.50 0.25 8.79
CA ALA A 79 -5.60 -0.17 7.72
C ALA A 79 -4.18 -0.14 8.26
N LEU A 80 -3.45 -1.24 8.08
CA LEU A 80 -2.06 -1.37 8.49
C LEU A 80 -1.15 -1.23 7.26
N VAL A 81 -0.14 -0.38 7.36
CA VAL A 81 0.96 -0.33 6.40
C VAL A 81 2.07 -1.22 6.93
N ASP A 82 2.15 -2.45 6.41
CA ASP A 82 3.11 -3.46 6.82
C ASP A 82 4.07 -3.81 5.68
N THR A 83 5.33 -3.37 5.81
CA THR A 83 6.39 -3.64 4.83
C THR A 83 6.85 -5.10 4.82
N GLY A 84 6.46 -5.90 5.82
CA GLY A 84 6.75 -7.33 5.92
C GLY A 84 5.73 -8.22 5.18
N THR A 85 4.62 -7.66 4.71
CA THR A 85 3.57 -8.41 4.01
C THR A 85 3.63 -8.17 2.51
N SER A 86 3.73 -9.25 1.71
CA SER A 86 3.89 -9.16 0.24
C SER A 86 2.63 -8.75 -0.53
N LEU A 87 1.44 -9.02 0.01
CA LEU A 87 0.15 -8.79 -0.67
C LEU A 87 -0.71 -7.78 0.09
N ILE A 88 -1.62 -7.11 -0.62
CA ILE A 88 -2.67 -6.34 0.05
C ILE A 88 -3.73 -7.31 0.56
N ILE A 89 -3.79 -7.46 1.89
CA ILE A 89 -4.71 -8.37 2.58
C ILE A 89 -5.92 -7.58 3.09
N GLY A 90 -7.09 -8.22 3.07
CA GLY A 90 -8.30 -7.64 3.65
C GLY A 90 -9.36 -8.68 3.96
N PRO A 91 -10.48 -8.26 4.58
CA PRO A 91 -11.60 -9.14 4.88
C PRO A 91 -12.08 -9.91 3.65
N ARG A 92 -12.26 -11.22 3.78
CA ARG A 92 -12.63 -12.14 2.69
C ARG A 92 -13.79 -11.61 1.82
N ARG A 93 -14.81 -11.04 2.44
CA ARG A 93 -15.96 -10.45 1.71
C ARG A 93 -15.55 -9.31 0.78
N LEU A 94 -14.66 -8.42 1.22
CA LEU A 94 -14.19 -7.28 0.43
C LEU A 94 -13.28 -7.74 -0.70
N VAL A 95 -12.34 -8.64 -0.40
CA VAL A 95 -11.45 -9.23 -1.42
C VAL A 95 -12.29 -9.94 -2.48
N ASN A 96 -13.27 -10.76 -2.10
CA ASN A 96 -14.16 -11.44 -3.05
C ASN A 96 -14.93 -10.47 -3.94
N ASN A 97 -15.34 -9.30 -3.43
CA ASN A 97 -16.00 -8.27 -4.25
C ASN A 97 -15.05 -7.70 -5.31
N ILE A 98 -13.80 -7.42 -4.94
CA ILE A 98 -12.77 -6.95 -5.88
C ILE A 98 -12.50 -8.02 -6.94
N GLN A 99 -12.28 -9.27 -6.51
CA GLN A 99 -12.03 -10.40 -7.42
C GLN A 99 -13.15 -10.57 -8.45
N LYS A 100 -14.42 -10.47 -8.03
CA LYS A 100 -15.57 -10.50 -8.95
C LYS A 100 -15.58 -9.34 -9.94
N LEU A 101 -15.21 -8.13 -9.52
CA LEU A 101 -15.22 -6.95 -10.38
C LEU A 101 -14.14 -6.97 -11.48
N ILE A 102 -13.05 -7.71 -11.26
CA ILE A 102 -11.99 -7.98 -12.24
C ILE A 102 -12.14 -9.33 -12.95
N SER A 103 -13.26 -10.03 -12.73
CA SER A 103 -13.54 -11.36 -13.30
C SER A 103 -12.46 -12.40 -13.00
N ALA A 104 -11.86 -12.34 -11.81
CA ALA A 104 -10.88 -13.33 -11.38
C ALA A 104 -11.55 -14.67 -11.06
N MET A 105 -10.93 -15.75 -11.51
CA MET A 105 -11.39 -17.12 -11.31
C MET A 105 -10.56 -17.77 -10.19
N PRO A 106 -11.20 -18.34 -9.16
CA PRO A 106 -10.47 -19.04 -8.11
C PRO A 106 -9.88 -20.34 -8.66
N ARG A 107 -8.63 -20.64 -8.28
CA ARG A 107 -7.94 -21.91 -8.57
C ARG A 107 -7.07 -22.27 -7.37
N GLY A 108 -7.51 -23.25 -6.59
CA GLY A 108 -6.86 -23.60 -5.32
C GLY A 108 -6.93 -22.44 -4.32
N SER A 109 -5.79 -22.05 -3.77
CA SER A 109 -5.65 -20.91 -2.86
C SER A 109 -5.54 -19.55 -3.56
N GLU A 110 -5.48 -19.52 -4.89
CA GLU A 110 -5.18 -18.32 -5.67
C GLU A 110 -6.34 -17.90 -6.58
N HIS A 111 -6.25 -16.70 -7.13
CA HIS A 111 -7.21 -16.14 -8.08
C HIS A 111 -6.47 -15.70 -9.34
N TYR A 112 -7.00 -16.08 -10.50
CA TYR A 112 -6.37 -15.84 -11.80
C TYR A 112 -7.24 -14.96 -12.67
N VAL A 113 -6.63 -14.08 -13.44
CA VAL A 113 -7.29 -13.29 -14.48
C VAL A 113 -6.64 -13.59 -15.82
N SER A 114 -7.45 -13.63 -16.89
CA SER A 114 -6.91 -13.84 -18.24
C SER A 114 -5.97 -12.70 -18.63
N CYS A 115 -4.78 -13.04 -19.13
CA CYS A 115 -3.80 -12.06 -19.63
C CYS A 115 -4.39 -11.13 -20.71
N PHE A 116 -5.37 -11.60 -21.48
CA PHE A 116 -6.03 -10.84 -22.54
C PHE A 116 -6.85 -9.64 -22.04
N VAL A 117 -7.34 -9.70 -20.79
CA VAL A 117 -8.19 -8.62 -20.25
C VAL A 117 -7.44 -7.69 -19.29
N VAL A 118 -6.18 -8.01 -18.92
CA VAL A 118 -5.39 -7.24 -17.95
C VAL A 118 -5.29 -5.77 -18.35
N SER A 119 -5.04 -5.46 -19.62
CA SER A 119 -4.95 -4.06 -20.10
C SER A 119 -6.26 -3.26 -19.95
N THR A 120 -7.39 -3.94 -19.76
CA THR A 120 -8.73 -3.33 -19.62
C THR A 120 -9.21 -3.25 -18.18
N LEU A 121 -8.47 -3.81 -17.23
CA LEU A 121 -8.87 -3.79 -15.83
C LEU A 121 -8.74 -2.36 -15.24
N PRO A 122 -9.61 -2.00 -14.29
CA PRO A 122 -9.58 -0.68 -13.66
C PRO A 122 -8.50 -0.60 -12.57
N SER A 123 -7.92 0.57 -12.34
CA SER A 123 -7.14 0.80 -11.11
C SER A 123 -8.01 0.64 -9.86
N ILE A 124 -7.42 0.12 -8.79
CA ILE A 124 -7.98 0.18 -7.43
C ILE A 124 -7.57 1.53 -6.85
N ILE A 125 -8.50 2.29 -6.29
CA ILE A 125 -8.20 3.60 -5.69
C ILE A 125 -8.31 3.47 -4.18
N PHE A 126 -7.19 3.72 -3.49
CA PHE A 126 -7.17 3.91 -2.04
C PHE A 126 -7.26 5.41 -1.76
N THR A 127 -8.31 5.84 -1.09
CA THR A 127 -8.42 7.21 -0.60
C THR A 127 -8.05 7.23 0.86
N ILE A 128 -6.91 7.82 1.19
CA ILE A 128 -6.38 7.90 2.56
C ILE A 128 -6.38 9.37 2.95
N ASN A 129 -7.08 9.72 4.03
CA ASN A 129 -7.22 11.10 4.49
C ASN A 129 -7.69 12.08 3.39
N GLY A 130 -8.59 11.63 2.51
CA GLY A 130 -9.11 12.42 1.40
C GLY A 130 -8.22 12.48 0.15
N ILE A 131 -7.02 11.91 0.18
CA ILE A 131 -6.08 11.89 -0.94
C ILE A 131 -6.17 10.56 -1.67
N ASN A 132 -6.22 10.60 -3.01
CA ASN A 132 -6.34 9.41 -3.85
C ASN A 132 -4.97 8.84 -4.23
N TYR A 133 -4.78 7.57 -3.91
CA TYR A 133 -3.62 6.75 -4.27
C TYR A 133 -4.07 5.64 -5.22
N PRO A 134 -4.01 5.85 -6.55
CA PRO A 134 -4.39 4.83 -7.52
C PRO A 134 -3.33 3.73 -7.61
N VAL A 135 -3.77 2.49 -7.45
CA VAL A 135 -2.97 1.27 -7.68
C VAL A 135 -3.32 0.74 -9.07
N PRO A 136 -2.43 0.91 -10.06
CA PRO A 136 -2.70 0.50 -11.43
C PRO A 136 -2.66 -1.03 -11.56
N VAL A 137 -3.22 -1.56 -12.65
CA VAL A 137 -3.33 -3.00 -12.90
C VAL A 137 -2.00 -3.73 -12.77
N GLN A 138 -0.93 -3.15 -13.30
CA GLN A 138 0.42 -3.71 -13.29
C GLN A 138 1.01 -3.82 -11.87
N ALA A 139 0.39 -3.19 -10.87
CA ALA A 139 0.82 -3.25 -9.48
C ALA A 139 0.05 -4.29 -8.65
N TYR A 140 -1.18 -4.66 -9.04
CA TYR A 140 -1.99 -5.63 -8.29
C TYR A 140 -2.27 -6.95 -9.04
N ILE A 141 -1.92 -7.04 -10.33
CA ILE A 141 -1.86 -8.30 -11.09
C ILE A 141 -0.42 -8.77 -11.18
N LEU A 142 -0.13 -9.93 -10.62
CA LEU A 142 1.17 -10.57 -10.69
C LEU A 142 1.25 -11.42 -11.96
N ASN A 143 2.18 -11.07 -12.86
CA ASN A 143 2.49 -11.90 -14.01
C ASN A 143 3.42 -13.02 -13.59
N LEU A 144 2.86 -14.21 -13.39
CA LEU A 144 3.64 -15.43 -13.22
C LEU A 144 4.22 -15.84 -14.59
N ARG A 145 5.30 -15.19 -15.03
CA ARG A 145 6.12 -15.77 -16.09
C ARG A 145 6.77 -17.03 -15.51
N GLY A 146 6.28 -18.20 -15.91
CA GLY A 146 6.83 -19.48 -15.45
C GLY A 146 5.85 -20.65 -15.31
N VAL A 147 4.54 -20.47 -15.57
CA VAL A 147 3.62 -21.61 -15.71
C VAL A 147 3.38 -21.85 -17.21
N PRO A 148 3.80 -22.99 -17.78
CA PRO A 148 3.54 -23.32 -19.18
C PRO A 148 2.04 -23.38 -19.51
#